data_AF-A0A7V7WTA7-F1
#
_entry.id   AF-A0A7V7WTA7-F1
#
_cell.length_a   1.000
_cell.length_b   1.000
_cell.length_c   1.000
_cell.angle_alpha   90.00
_cell.angle_beta   90.00
_cell.angle_gamma   90.00
#
_symmetry.space_group_name_H-M   'P 1'
#
loop_
_entity.id
_entity.type
_entity.pdbx_description
1 polymer ?
#
loop_
_entity_poly.entity_id
_entity_poly.type
_entity_poly.pdbx_seq_one_letter_code
_entity_poly.pdbx_strand_id
1 'polypeptide(L)'
;MTDAPRFVVREIALHERPVRLRLPFRFGVVTLTECPQAFVHARIELFDGHSAWGGAAELMAPKWFDKNLGLSNDDNFAQLRDVLRLARGAYLADATPDTAFGHFARHHDAHQAAATARGHNPLLAAYGPALIDRALLDALCRALGVSFYAALRGNLAGLGARHAQFAPFDWPRVLQGLPPPAASIAARHTVGLVDAITAADLAHPVNDGLPETLEQVIARYGHRHFKLKVGGRIDDDVARLTRIAAVLDRIDAPYLVSLDGNEQYADAAGVDELLARMRQTPALARLWASIAFIEQPIARKTALDTDVRAIAASRPVIVDESDGELDAFVRARDRGYSGISSKTCKGVYRSLLNAARCAAWNAQAPAGAPRFFMSGEDLTTQAGLAVQQDLALVNLLGIAHVERNGHHYVDGMA
;
A
#
# COMPACT_ATOMS: atom_id res chain seq x y z
N MET A 1 -0.59 1.09 33.57
CA MET A 1 -0.17 0.71 32.22
C MET A 1 0.55 -0.61 32.34
N THR A 2 0.06 -1.67 31.71
CA THR A 2 0.82 -2.92 31.61
C THR A 2 1.97 -2.68 30.64
N ASP A 3 3.20 -3.03 31.04
CA ASP A 3 4.35 -2.95 30.16
C ASP A 3 4.11 -3.84 28.92
N ALA A 4 4.49 -3.33 27.75
CA ALA A 4 4.35 -4.08 26.50
C ALA A 4 5.16 -5.39 26.57
N PRO A 5 4.58 -6.54 26.19
CA PRO A 5 5.27 -7.82 26.32
C PRO A 5 6.57 -7.86 25.52
N ARG A 6 7.59 -8.48 26.11
CA ARG A 6 8.90 -8.69 25.49
C ARG A 6 9.08 -10.16 25.14
N PHE A 7 9.65 -10.41 23.97
CA PHE A 7 9.94 -11.74 23.47
C PHE A 7 11.28 -11.80 22.75
N VAL A 8 11.82 -13.02 22.66
CA VAL A 8 12.95 -13.34 21.79
C VAL A 8 12.41 -13.90 20.47
N VAL A 9 13.00 -13.50 19.35
CA VAL A 9 12.74 -14.12 18.05
C VAL A 9 13.58 -15.38 17.96
N ARG A 10 12.91 -16.55 17.89
CA ARG A 10 13.61 -17.85 17.92
C ARG A 10 13.80 -18.42 16.53
N GLU A 11 12.77 -18.31 15.69
CA GLU A 11 12.77 -18.90 14.36
C GLU A 11 12.08 -17.98 13.36
N ILE A 12 12.61 -17.95 12.14
CA ILE A 12 11.98 -17.32 10.97
C ILE A 12 12.18 -18.27 9.80
N ALA A 13 11.08 -18.85 9.33
CA ALA A 13 11.02 -19.67 8.12
C ALA A 13 10.47 -18.83 6.97
N LEU A 14 11.13 -18.92 5.81
CA LEU A 14 10.74 -18.21 4.59
C LEU A 14 10.22 -19.25 3.59
N HIS A 15 9.02 -19.02 3.06
CA HIS A 15 8.41 -19.87 2.03
C HIS A 15 7.95 -19.01 0.86
N GLU A 16 7.72 -19.66 -0.28
CA GLU A 16 7.29 -18.99 -1.50
C GLU A 16 6.35 -19.91 -2.27
N ARG A 17 5.35 -19.35 -2.94
CA ARG A 17 4.55 -20.06 -3.93
C ARG A 17 4.45 -19.24 -5.23
N PRO A 18 4.36 -19.89 -6.39
CA PRO A 18 4.04 -19.19 -7.63
C PRO A 18 2.58 -18.71 -7.60
N VAL A 19 2.34 -17.52 -8.14
CA VAL A 19 1.00 -16.99 -8.44
C VAL A 19 0.94 -16.74 -9.93
N ARG A 20 -0.04 -17.36 -10.60
CA ARG A 20 -0.39 -17.08 -11.99
C ARG A 20 -1.65 -16.23 -12.01
N LEU A 21 -1.59 -15.10 -12.70
CA LEU A 21 -2.75 -14.23 -12.88
C LEU A 21 -3.65 -14.80 -13.97
N ARG A 22 -4.96 -14.68 -13.76
CA ARG A 22 -5.96 -15.09 -14.76
C ARG A 22 -6.03 -14.08 -15.91
N LEU A 23 -5.80 -12.80 -15.60
CA LEU A 23 -5.73 -11.68 -16.55
C LEU A 23 -4.36 -11.00 -16.42
N PRO A 24 -3.73 -10.56 -17.53
CA PRO A 24 -2.52 -9.75 -17.46
C PRO A 24 -2.80 -8.42 -16.76
N PHE A 25 -1.97 -8.03 -15.80
CA PHE A 25 -2.11 -6.76 -15.09
C PHE A 25 -0.97 -5.81 -15.47
N ARG A 26 -1.31 -4.68 -16.12
CA ARG A 26 -0.34 -3.63 -16.45
C ARG A 26 -0.35 -2.50 -15.42
N PHE A 27 0.75 -2.36 -14.68
CA PHE A 27 1.03 -1.21 -13.82
C PHE A 27 2.32 -0.52 -14.28
N GLY A 28 2.20 0.76 -14.64
CA GLY A 28 3.28 1.51 -15.28
C GLY A 28 3.77 0.83 -16.57
N VAL A 29 5.06 0.47 -16.59
CA VAL A 29 5.78 -0.03 -17.78
C VAL A 29 5.79 -1.55 -17.93
N VAL A 30 5.34 -2.31 -16.93
CA VAL A 30 5.35 -3.79 -16.97
C VAL A 30 3.93 -4.35 -17.07
N THR A 31 3.77 -5.44 -17.82
CA THR A 31 2.57 -6.27 -17.77
C THR A 31 2.91 -7.57 -17.05
N LEU A 32 2.25 -7.82 -15.93
CA LEU A 32 2.45 -8.98 -15.09
C LEU A 32 1.46 -10.08 -15.47
N THR A 33 1.94 -11.30 -15.62
CA THR A 33 1.10 -12.51 -15.82
C THR A 33 1.33 -13.54 -14.74
N GLU A 34 2.47 -13.48 -14.06
CA GLU A 34 2.82 -14.32 -12.92
C GLU A 34 3.84 -13.61 -12.03
N CYS A 35 3.82 -13.93 -10.74
CA CYS A 35 4.84 -13.53 -9.79
C CYS A 35 4.80 -14.45 -8.57
N PRO A 36 5.87 -14.51 -7.77
CA PRO A 36 5.80 -15.25 -6.53
C PRO A 36 5.06 -14.50 -5.43
N GLN A 37 4.53 -15.25 -4.48
CA GLN A 37 4.11 -14.75 -3.18
C GLN A 37 5.03 -15.32 -2.10
N ALA A 38 5.62 -14.44 -1.30
CA ALA A 38 6.44 -14.79 -0.16
C ALA A 38 5.59 -14.99 1.10
N PHE A 39 6.03 -15.88 1.98
CA PHE A 39 5.47 -16.12 3.30
C PHE A 39 6.59 -16.11 4.33
N VAL A 40 6.29 -15.52 5.49
CA VAL A 40 7.10 -15.66 6.70
C VAL A 40 6.28 -16.42 7.73
N HIS A 41 6.90 -17.43 8.36
CA HIS A 41 6.39 -18.08 9.55
C HIS A 41 7.43 -17.93 10.65
N ALA A 42 7.08 -17.23 11.73
CA ALA A 42 8.03 -16.83 12.77
C ALA A 42 7.58 -17.33 14.14
N ARG A 43 8.54 -17.78 14.95
CA ARG A 43 8.32 -18.19 16.34
C ARG A 43 8.93 -17.19 17.30
N ILE A 44 8.13 -16.76 18.27
CA ILE A 44 8.58 -15.95 19.39
C ILE A 44 8.52 -16.76 20.68
N GLU A 45 9.31 -16.34 21.67
CA GLU A 45 9.27 -16.85 23.03
C GLU A 45 9.17 -15.68 24.01
N LEU A 46 8.08 -15.63 24.76
CA LEU A 46 7.84 -14.65 25.83
C LEU A 46 8.69 -14.97 27.06
N PHE A 47 8.87 -13.98 27.92
CA PHE A 47 9.70 -14.12 29.13
C PHE A 47 9.17 -15.16 30.13
N ASP A 48 7.87 -15.44 30.12
CA ASP A 48 7.23 -16.47 30.93
C ASP A 48 7.41 -17.90 30.37
N GLY A 49 8.17 -18.06 29.28
CA GLY A 49 8.46 -19.32 28.62
C GLY A 49 7.42 -19.75 27.58
N HIS A 50 6.30 -19.03 27.44
CA HIS A 50 5.32 -19.33 26.41
C HIS A 50 5.88 -19.01 25.02
N SER A 51 5.66 -19.90 24.05
CA SER A 51 6.03 -19.70 22.65
C SER A 51 4.79 -19.67 21.77
N ALA A 52 4.83 -18.85 20.73
CA ALA A 52 3.79 -18.80 19.72
C ALA A 52 4.38 -18.62 18.33
N TRP A 53 3.64 -19.12 17.35
CA TRP A 53 3.92 -18.95 15.94
C TRP A 53 2.99 -17.92 15.33
N GLY A 54 3.51 -17.11 14.41
CA GLY A 54 2.73 -16.18 13.61
C GLY A 54 3.17 -16.22 12.15
N GLY A 55 2.26 -15.79 11.27
CA GLY A 55 2.47 -15.81 9.83
C GLY A 55 2.32 -14.43 9.20
N ALA A 56 2.95 -14.22 8.05
CA ALA A 56 2.61 -13.15 7.14
C ALA A 56 2.82 -13.56 5.68
N ALA A 57 2.12 -12.92 4.75
CA ALA A 57 2.26 -13.16 3.33
C ALA A 57 2.26 -11.86 2.53
N GLU A 58 3.01 -11.83 1.42
CA GLU A 58 3.11 -10.66 0.54
C GLU A 58 3.50 -11.04 -0.87
N LEU A 59 2.92 -10.35 -1.86
CA LEU A 59 3.27 -10.57 -3.26
C LEU A 59 4.65 -9.97 -3.57
N MET A 60 5.42 -10.63 -4.43
CA MET A 60 6.71 -10.14 -4.90
C MET A 60 6.55 -9.42 -6.24
N ALA A 61 5.85 -8.28 -6.27
CA ALA A 61 5.57 -7.60 -7.53
C ALA A 61 6.87 -7.00 -8.15
N PRO A 62 7.23 -7.38 -9.38
CA PRO A 62 8.41 -6.86 -10.04
C PRO A 62 8.14 -5.43 -10.55
N LYS A 63 9.20 -4.64 -10.79
CA LYS A 63 9.10 -3.27 -11.34
C LYS A 63 8.26 -2.27 -10.54
N TRP A 64 7.81 -2.63 -9.34
CA TRP A 64 7.17 -1.71 -8.40
C TRP A 64 8.15 -1.23 -7.32
N PHE A 65 8.88 -2.15 -6.67
CA PHE A 65 9.91 -1.80 -5.69
C PHE A 65 11.16 -1.17 -6.32
N ASP A 66 11.54 -1.63 -7.51
CA ASP A 66 12.68 -1.11 -8.28
C ASP A 66 12.30 -1.00 -9.77
N LYS A 67 12.22 0.24 -10.27
CA LYS A 67 11.84 0.55 -11.66
C LYS A 67 13.03 0.54 -12.63
N ASN A 68 14.20 0.04 -12.23
CA ASN A 68 15.32 -0.11 -13.15
C ASN A 68 14.96 -1.04 -14.34
N LEU A 69 14.92 -0.45 -15.53
CA LEU A 69 14.59 -1.14 -16.79
C LEU A 69 15.69 -2.09 -17.26
N GLY A 70 16.92 -1.94 -16.75
CA GLY A 70 18.03 -2.84 -17.04
C GLY A 70 17.95 -4.17 -16.27
N LEU A 71 17.05 -4.30 -15.31
CA LEU A 71 16.82 -5.55 -14.56
C LEU A 71 15.71 -6.38 -15.23
N SER A 72 15.78 -7.69 -15.16
CA SER A 72 14.66 -8.57 -15.49
C SER A 72 13.61 -8.62 -14.36
N ASN A 73 12.51 -9.33 -14.56
CA ASN A 73 11.57 -9.64 -13.47
C ASN A 73 12.22 -10.60 -12.44
N ASP A 74 13.01 -11.57 -12.91
CA ASP A 74 13.72 -12.51 -12.03
C ASP A 74 14.76 -11.82 -11.15
N ASP A 75 15.44 -10.80 -11.68
CA ASP A 75 16.34 -9.95 -10.89
C ASP A 75 15.59 -9.20 -9.79
N ASN A 76 14.39 -8.67 -10.07
CA ASN A 76 13.56 -8.04 -9.05
C ASN A 76 13.07 -9.06 -8.00
N PHE A 77 12.72 -10.29 -8.40
CA PHE A 77 12.38 -11.34 -7.44
C PHE A 77 13.60 -11.70 -6.58
N ALA A 78 14.79 -11.78 -7.17
CA ALA A 78 16.04 -12.02 -6.44
C ALA A 78 16.35 -10.89 -5.43
N GLN A 79 16.14 -9.63 -5.82
CA GLN A 79 16.25 -8.47 -4.93
C GLN A 79 15.32 -8.59 -3.71
N LEU A 80 14.05 -8.94 -3.93
CA LEU A 80 13.06 -9.12 -2.85
C LEU A 80 13.41 -10.29 -1.92
N ARG A 81 13.92 -11.40 -2.46
CA ARG A 81 14.43 -12.52 -1.65
C ARG A 81 15.66 -12.11 -0.84
N ASP A 82 16.55 -11.31 -1.42
CA ASP A 82 17.76 -10.84 -0.75
C ASP A 82 17.42 -9.98 0.46
N VAL A 83 16.63 -8.90 0.29
CA VAL A 83 16.23 -8.03 1.42
C VAL A 83 15.45 -8.78 2.50
N LEU A 84 14.67 -9.80 2.14
CA LEU A 84 13.99 -10.67 3.11
C LEU A 84 14.97 -11.56 3.88
N ARG A 85 15.99 -12.12 3.21
CA ARG A 85 17.06 -12.90 3.87
C ARG A 85 17.94 -12.03 4.77
N LEU A 86 18.22 -10.80 4.37
CA LEU A 86 18.96 -9.83 5.19
C LEU A 86 18.21 -9.50 6.48
N ALA A 87 16.92 -9.20 6.37
CA ALA A 87 16.08 -8.94 7.54
C ALA A 87 16.00 -10.17 8.45
N ARG A 88 15.80 -11.37 7.90
CA ARG A 88 15.83 -12.62 8.67
C ARG A 88 17.14 -12.79 9.44
N GLY A 89 18.28 -12.56 8.77
CA GLY A 89 19.61 -12.65 9.39
C GLY A 89 19.76 -11.68 10.55
N ALA A 90 19.35 -10.42 10.37
CA ALA A 90 19.42 -9.40 11.40
C ALA A 90 18.59 -9.75 12.65
N TYR A 91 17.35 -10.22 12.47
CA TYR A 91 16.44 -10.53 13.57
C TYR A 91 16.84 -11.81 14.32
N LEU A 92 17.48 -12.77 13.66
CA LEU A 92 17.95 -14.01 14.30
C LEU A 92 19.35 -13.91 14.92
N ALA A 93 20.16 -12.94 14.49
CA ALA A 93 21.50 -12.71 15.04
C ALA A 93 21.45 -12.09 16.45
N ASP A 94 20.30 -11.59 16.89
CA ASP A 94 20.12 -10.94 18.18
C ASP A 94 19.04 -11.64 19.01
N ALA A 95 19.47 -12.36 20.05
CA ALA A 95 18.60 -13.06 20.97
C ALA A 95 18.09 -12.18 22.14
N THR A 96 18.34 -10.87 22.12
CA THR A 96 17.96 -9.97 23.22
C THR A 96 16.45 -9.73 23.22
N PRO A 97 15.71 -10.07 24.31
CA PRO A 97 14.27 -9.89 24.36
C PRO A 97 13.82 -8.45 24.15
N ASP A 98 12.79 -8.25 23.34
CA ASP A 98 12.19 -6.93 23.11
C ASP A 98 10.70 -6.99 22.78
N THR A 99 10.07 -5.83 22.82
CA THR A 99 8.73 -5.62 22.28
C THR A 99 8.71 -5.78 20.76
N ALA A 100 7.54 -6.01 20.16
CA ALA A 100 7.43 -6.17 18.71
C ALA A 100 7.96 -4.94 17.94
N PHE A 101 7.64 -3.73 18.38
CA PHE A 101 8.18 -2.49 17.82
C PHE A 101 9.66 -2.30 18.18
N GLY A 102 10.09 -2.78 19.35
CA GLY A 102 11.49 -2.73 19.76
C GLY A 102 12.41 -3.48 18.81
N HIS A 103 12.01 -4.66 18.34
CA HIS A 103 12.73 -5.41 17.29
C HIS A 103 12.83 -4.61 15.99
N PHE A 104 11.71 -4.04 15.51
CA PHE A 104 11.73 -3.14 14.35
C PHE A 104 12.70 -1.97 14.53
N ALA A 105 12.55 -1.21 15.62
CA ALA A 105 13.34 -0.01 15.88
C ALA A 105 14.83 -0.31 16.00
N ARG A 106 15.19 -1.46 16.60
CA ARG A 106 16.58 -1.89 16.76
C ARG A 106 17.26 -2.20 15.43
N HIS A 107 16.53 -2.83 14.50
CA HIS A 107 17.12 -3.33 13.26
C HIS A 107 16.93 -2.41 12.06
N HIS A 108 15.98 -1.46 12.09
CA HIS A 108 15.59 -0.64 10.95
C HIS A 108 16.77 0.04 10.24
N ASP A 109 17.52 0.88 10.94
CA ASP A 109 18.55 1.73 10.31
C ASP A 109 19.74 0.91 9.81
N ALA A 110 20.16 -0.10 10.58
CA ALA A 110 21.24 -0.99 10.18
C ALA A 110 20.85 -1.84 8.97
N HIS A 111 19.60 -2.31 8.90
CA HIS A 111 19.07 -3.04 7.74
C HIS A 111 19.02 -2.14 6.50
N GLN A 112 18.54 -0.90 6.63
CA GLN A 112 18.52 0.07 5.53
C GLN A 112 19.93 0.35 4.99
N ALA A 113 20.91 0.56 5.88
CA ALA A 113 22.30 0.75 5.49
C ALA A 113 22.87 -0.49 4.78
N ALA A 114 22.60 -1.69 5.29
CA ALA A 114 23.07 -2.95 4.70
C ALA A 114 22.42 -3.26 3.34
N ALA A 115 21.17 -2.85 3.12
CA ALA A 115 20.48 -2.96 1.85
C ALA A 115 21.02 -1.94 0.83
N THR A 116 21.22 -0.69 1.28
CA THR A 116 21.84 0.38 0.46
C THR A 116 23.24 -0.01 0.00
N ALA A 117 24.06 -0.62 0.88
CA ALA A 117 25.39 -1.11 0.53
C ALA A 117 25.38 -2.21 -0.57
N ARG A 118 24.23 -2.86 -0.79
CA ARG A 118 24.01 -3.83 -1.88
C ARG A 118 23.35 -3.20 -3.12
N GLY A 119 23.14 -1.89 -3.13
CA GLY A 119 22.50 -1.16 -4.23
C GLY A 119 20.97 -1.23 -4.21
N HIS A 120 20.35 -1.70 -3.11
CA HIS A 120 18.89 -1.71 -2.99
C HIS A 120 18.37 -0.35 -2.56
N ASN A 121 17.30 0.11 -3.21
CA ASN A 121 16.65 1.37 -2.83
C ASN A 121 15.82 1.22 -1.53
N PRO A 122 15.48 2.33 -0.83
CA PRO A 122 14.82 2.26 0.47
C PRO A 122 13.44 1.59 0.47
N LEU A 123 12.67 1.72 -0.61
CA LEU A 123 11.36 1.07 -0.72
C LEU A 123 11.51 -0.44 -0.84
N LEU A 124 12.45 -0.90 -1.68
CA LEU A 124 12.79 -2.32 -1.78
C LEU A 124 13.32 -2.87 -0.45
N ALA A 125 14.22 -2.14 0.20
CA ALA A 125 14.81 -2.52 1.49
C ALA A 125 13.76 -2.74 2.58
N ALA A 126 12.66 -1.98 2.57
CA ALA A 126 11.57 -2.11 3.53
C ALA A 126 10.78 -3.42 3.44
N TYR A 127 10.82 -4.13 2.31
CA TYR A 127 10.00 -5.33 2.06
C TYR A 127 10.23 -6.45 3.09
N GLY A 128 11.50 -6.75 3.38
CA GLY A 128 11.89 -7.81 4.30
C GLY A 128 11.36 -7.59 5.73
N PRO A 129 11.72 -6.47 6.38
CA PRO A 129 11.20 -6.12 7.70
C PRO A 129 9.67 -6.03 7.72
N ALA A 130 9.04 -5.41 6.72
CA ALA A 130 7.58 -5.28 6.64
C ALA A 130 6.84 -6.63 6.69
N LEU A 131 7.43 -7.68 6.11
CA LEU A 131 6.87 -9.03 6.16
C LEU A 131 7.14 -9.73 7.49
N ILE A 132 8.38 -9.63 8.01
CA ILE A 132 8.77 -10.26 9.29
C ILE A 132 8.03 -9.62 10.46
N ASP A 133 7.96 -8.30 10.53
CA ASP A 133 7.27 -7.56 11.61
C ASP A 133 5.81 -7.95 11.75
N ARG A 134 5.12 -8.17 10.61
CA ARG A 134 3.73 -8.67 10.62
C ARG A 134 3.64 -10.07 11.19
N ALA A 135 4.55 -10.98 10.84
CA ALA A 135 4.56 -12.34 11.38
C ALA A 135 4.86 -12.36 12.89
N LEU A 136 5.77 -11.50 13.35
CA LEU A 136 6.07 -11.35 14.78
C LEU A 136 4.89 -10.75 15.56
N LEU A 137 4.22 -9.76 14.99
CA LEU A 137 3.04 -9.16 15.60
C LEU A 137 1.85 -10.14 15.63
N ASP A 138 1.66 -10.95 14.59
CA ASP A 138 0.69 -12.05 14.57
C ASP A 138 1.01 -13.09 15.65
N ALA A 139 2.28 -13.48 15.80
CA ALA A 139 2.73 -14.41 16.84
C ALA A 139 2.44 -13.86 18.24
N LEU A 140 2.68 -12.57 18.46
CA LEU A 140 2.37 -11.89 19.72
C LEU A 140 0.87 -11.88 20.00
N CYS A 141 0.03 -11.54 19.03
CA CYS A 141 -1.43 -11.55 19.19
C CYS A 141 -1.93 -12.94 19.57
N ARG A 142 -1.41 -13.98 18.92
CA ARG A 142 -1.75 -15.39 19.21
C ARG A 142 -1.29 -15.82 20.59
N ALA A 143 -0.06 -15.48 21.00
CA ALA A 143 0.46 -15.80 22.33
C ALA A 143 -0.42 -15.23 23.45
N LEU A 144 -0.95 -14.04 23.24
CA LEU A 144 -1.77 -13.32 24.22
C LEU A 144 -3.27 -13.62 24.09
N GLY A 145 -3.70 -14.34 23.06
CA GLY A 145 -5.12 -14.61 22.80
C GLY A 145 -5.93 -13.36 22.49
N VAL A 146 -5.33 -12.34 21.86
CA VAL A 146 -5.99 -11.06 21.55
C VAL A 146 -6.06 -10.80 20.05
N SER A 147 -7.03 -9.99 19.63
CA SER A 147 -7.09 -9.52 18.26
C SER A 147 -5.99 -8.50 17.94
N PHE A 148 -5.64 -8.38 16.66
CA PHE A 148 -4.74 -7.33 16.17
C PHE A 148 -5.16 -5.91 16.62
N TYR A 149 -6.46 -5.63 16.61
CA TYR A 149 -7.01 -4.35 17.07
C TYR A 149 -6.76 -4.11 18.55
N ALA A 150 -7.03 -5.12 19.38
CA ALA A 150 -6.79 -5.03 20.83
C ALA A 150 -5.30 -4.88 21.13
N ALA A 151 -4.44 -5.62 20.42
CA ALA A 151 -2.99 -5.54 20.59
C ALA A 151 -2.45 -4.13 20.29
N LEU A 152 -2.86 -3.53 19.16
CA LEU A 152 -2.38 -2.19 18.81
C LEU A 152 -3.02 -1.08 19.65
N ARG A 153 -4.32 -1.15 19.96
CA ARG A 153 -4.96 -0.16 20.85
C ARG A 153 -4.43 -0.19 22.27
N GLY A 154 -4.07 -1.38 22.77
CA GLY A 154 -3.41 -1.57 24.06
C GLY A 154 -1.91 -1.25 24.04
N ASN A 155 -1.36 -0.84 22.88
CA ASN A 155 0.07 -0.65 22.64
C ASN A 155 0.93 -1.87 23.06
N LEU A 156 0.42 -3.09 22.88
CA LEU A 156 1.15 -4.32 23.20
C LEU A 156 2.36 -4.53 22.29
N ALA A 157 2.37 -3.90 21.11
CA ALA A 157 3.55 -3.87 20.25
C ALA A 157 4.69 -3.00 20.83
N GLY A 158 4.41 -2.09 21.77
CA GLY A 158 5.42 -1.25 22.42
C GLY A 158 5.88 -0.05 21.59
N LEU A 159 4.99 0.56 20.79
CA LEU A 159 5.32 1.80 20.07
C LEU A 159 5.68 2.90 21.07
N GLY A 160 6.77 3.61 20.75
CA GLY A 160 7.38 4.59 21.65
C GLY A 160 8.56 5.31 21.00
N ALA A 161 9.39 5.95 21.84
CA ALA A 161 10.48 6.82 21.39
C ALA A 161 11.79 6.11 20.98
N ARG A 162 11.78 4.78 20.81
CA ARG A 162 12.98 4.00 20.49
C ARG A 162 13.59 4.31 19.12
N HIS A 163 12.79 4.85 18.21
CA HIS A 163 13.23 5.33 16.91
C HIS A 163 12.92 6.82 16.78
N ALA A 164 13.86 7.62 16.26
CA ALA A 164 13.77 9.08 16.24
C ALA A 164 12.48 9.60 15.56
N GLN A 165 12.08 8.98 14.45
CA GLN A 165 10.84 9.33 13.73
C GLN A 165 9.56 9.08 14.56
N PHE A 166 9.59 8.19 15.55
CA PHE A 166 8.45 7.81 16.39
C PHE A 166 8.42 8.60 17.71
N ALA A 167 9.56 9.17 18.14
CA ALA A 167 9.71 9.90 19.40
C ALA A 167 8.77 11.10 19.61
N PRO A 168 8.37 11.88 18.57
CA PRO A 168 7.49 13.04 18.78
C PRO A 168 6.04 12.73 19.19
N PHE A 169 5.62 11.46 19.19
CA PHE A 169 4.21 11.09 19.38
C PHE A 169 3.94 10.44 20.74
N ASP A 170 2.82 10.83 21.35
CA ASP A 170 2.21 10.09 22.46
C ASP A 170 1.47 8.87 21.91
N TRP A 171 2.18 7.75 21.79
CA TRP A 171 1.66 6.52 21.17
C TRP A 171 0.42 5.93 21.84
N PRO A 172 0.35 5.79 23.18
CA PRO A 172 -0.89 5.39 23.84
C PRO A 172 -2.09 6.24 23.42
N ARG A 173 -1.94 7.58 23.40
CA ARG A 173 -3.01 8.48 22.97
C ARG A 173 -3.34 8.33 21.48
N VAL A 174 -2.33 8.24 20.61
CA VAL A 174 -2.52 8.05 19.16
C VAL A 174 -3.30 6.76 18.90
N LEU A 175 -2.90 5.65 19.50
CA LEU A 175 -3.48 4.33 19.27
C LEU A 175 -4.91 4.22 19.84
N GLN A 176 -5.18 4.84 21.00
CA GLN A 176 -6.53 4.97 21.54
C GLN A 176 -7.42 5.88 20.70
N GLY A 177 -6.84 6.92 20.09
CA GLY A 177 -7.53 7.87 19.21
C GLY A 177 -7.85 7.33 17.80
N LEU A 178 -7.36 6.15 17.43
CA LEU A 178 -7.71 5.52 16.15
C LEU A 178 -9.23 5.23 16.10
N PRO A 179 -9.90 5.46 14.96
CA PRO A 179 -11.34 5.26 14.82
C PRO A 179 -11.70 3.80 15.05
N PRO A 180 -12.87 3.49 15.65
CA PRO A 180 -13.28 2.11 15.88
C PRO A 180 -13.31 1.32 14.56
N PRO A 181 -12.95 0.02 14.55
CA PRO A 181 -13.00 -0.79 13.33
C PRO A 181 -14.40 -0.78 12.72
N ALA A 182 -14.48 -0.50 11.43
CA ALA A 182 -15.71 -0.57 10.65
C ALA A 182 -16.10 -2.02 10.36
N ALA A 183 -17.41 -2.25 10.19
CA ALA A 183 -17.95 -3.55 9.78
C ALA A 183 -17.69 -3.86 8.29
N SER A 184 -17.41 -2.84 7.49
CA SER A 184 -17.19 -2.97 6.05
C SER A 184 -16.19 -1.93 5.55
N ILE A 185 -15.39 -2.32 4.56
CA ILE A 185 -14.52 -1.43 3.78
C ILE A 185 -14.92 -1.55 2.32
N ALA A 186 -15.02 -0.44 1.61
CA ALA A 186 -15.29 -0.49 0.17
C ALA A 186 -14.06 -0.93 -0.62
N ALA A 187 -14.20 -1.97 -1.43
CA ALA A 187 -13.17 -2.37 -2.38
C ALA A 187 -13.16 -1.39 -3.57
N ARG A 188 -12.04 -0.68 -3.74
CA ARG A 188 -11.77 0.19 -4.89
C ARG A 188 -11.14 -0.65 -5.99
N HIS A 189 -11.88 -0.86 -7.07
CA HIS A 189 -11.46 -1.69 -8.19
C HIS A 189 -10.54 -0.92 -9.13
N THR A 190 -9.33 -1.42 -9.36
CA THR A 190 -8.43 -0.82 -10.36
C THR A 190 -8.84 -1.19 -11.77
N VAL A 191 -8.92 -0.17 -12.63
CA VAL A 191 -8.99 -0.30 -14.08
C VAL A 191 -7.59 -0.02 -14.63
N GLY A 192 -6.89 -1.10 -14.96
CA GLY A 192 -5.54 -1.11 -15.50
C GLY A 192 -5.46 -0.50 -16.91
N LEU A 193 -4.25 -0.13 -17.36
CA LEU A 193 -4.09 0.53 -18.67
C LEU A 193 -4.55 -0.34 -19.84
N VAL A 194 -4.50 -1.66 -19.71
CA VAL A 194 -4.86 -2.64 -20.75
C VAL A 194 -6.18 -3.37 -20.47
N ASP A 195 -6.84 -3.05 -19.36
CA ASP A 195 -8.07 -3.74 -18.96
C ASP A 195 -9.23 -3.44 -19.92
N ALA A 196 -9.98 -4.47 -20.26
CA ALA A 196 -11.17 -4.35 -21.08
C ALA A 196 -12.24 -3.49 -20.37
N ILE A 197 -12.73 -2.45 -21.05
CA ILE A 197 -13.79 -1.60 -20.53
C ILE A 197 -15.14 -2.26 -20.82
N THR A 198 -15.33 -2.68 -22.06
CA THR A 198 -16.55 -3.33 -22.55
C THR A 198 -16.22 -4.65 -23.23
N ALA A 199 -17.24 -5.44 -23.56
CA ALA A 199 -17.05 -6.70 -24.30
C ALA A 199 -16.33 -6.52 -25.65
N ALA A 200 -16.39 -5.32 -26.25
CA ALA A 200 -15.69 -5.03 -27.51
C ALA A 200 -14.16 -4.94 -27.37
N ASP A 201 -13.64 -4.79 -26.15
CA ASP A 201 -12.19 -4.78 -25.89
C ASP A 201 -11.61 -6.20 -25.72
N LEU A 202 -12.45 -7.23 -25.55
CA LEU A 202 -11.99 -8.60 -25.29
C LEU A 202 -11.47 -9.26 -26.57
N ALA A 203 -10.14 -9.35 -26.71
CA ALA A 203 -9.51 -10.10 -27.80
C ALA A 203 -9.36 -11.60 -27.48
N HIS A 204 -9.06 -11.94 -26.23
CA HIS A 204 -8.78 -13.31 -25.79
C HIS A 204 -9.51 -13.60 -24.45
N PRO A 205 -10.81 -13.95 -24.49
CA PRO A 205 -11.56 -14.23 -23.27
C PRO A 205 -10.98 -15.42 -22.51
N VAL A 206 -10.84 -15.28 -21.19
CA VAL A 206 -10.33 -16.33 -20.29
C VAL A 206 -11.38 -17.43 -20.08
N ASN A 207 -12.67 -17.08 -20.07
CA ASN A 207 -13.79 -18.01 -19.89
C ASN A 207 -13.72 -18.83 -18.58
N ASP A 208 -13.20 -18.23 -17.51
CA ASP A 208 -13.14 -18.83 -16.16
C ASP A 208 -14.42 -18.60 -15.33
N GLY A 209 -15.42 -17.92 -15.90
CA GLY A 209 -16.68 -17.59 -15.23
C GLY A 209 -16.62 -16.36 -14.34
N LEU A 210 -15.47 -15.66 -14.28
CA LEU A 210 -15.30 -14.42 -13.53
C LEU A 210 -15.35 -13.19 -14.47
N PRO A 211 -15.73 -11.99 -13.98
CA PRO A 211 -15.79 -10.77 -14.79
C PRO A 211 -14.46 -10.39 -15.46
N GLU A 212 -14.45 -10.16 -16.76
CA GLU A 212 -13.26 -9.79 -17.54
C GLU A 212 -13.26 -8.32 -17.97
N THR A 213 -14.42 -7.65 -17.93
CA THR A 213 -14.58 -6.23 -18.29
C THR A 213 -15.04 -5.38 -17.12
N LEU A 214 -14.80 -4.08 -17.18
CA LEU A 214 -15.35 -3.13 -16.20
C LEU A 214 -16.89 -3.23 -16.11
N GLU A 215 -17.59 -3.40 -17.23
CA GLU A 215 -19.04 -3.60 -17.26
C GLU A 215 -19.46 -4.84 -16.45
N GLN A 216 -18.77 -5.96 -16.64
CA GLN A 216 -19.05 -7.20 -15.93
C GLN A 216 -18.72 -7.08 -14.45
N VAL A 217 -17.63 -6.39 -14.09
CA VAL A 217 -17.23 -6.14 -12.69
C VAL A 217 -18.31 -5.36 -11.97
N ILE A 218 -18.83 -4.29 -12.58
CA ILE A 218 -19.91 -3.47 -12.01
C ILE A 218 -21.18 -4.30 -11.86
N ALA A 219 -21.57 -5.06 -12.88
CA ALA A 219 -22.77 -5.87 -12.86
C ALA A 219 -22.71 -7.00 -11.82
N ARG A 220 -21.54 -7.66 -11.68
CA ARG A 220 -21.36 -8.84 -10.82
C ARG A 220 -21.09 -8.49 -9.36
N TYR A 221 -20.28 -7.46 -9.10
CA TYR A 221 -19.78 -7.13 -7.76
C TYR A 221 -20.35 -5.82 -7.22
N GLY A 222 -20.98 -4.99 -8.05
CA GLY A 222 -21.63 -3.76 -7.61
C GLY A 222 -20.66 -2.65 -7.20
N HIS A 223 -19.39 -2.68 -7.63
CA HIS A 223 -18.39 -1.68 -7.26
C HIS A 223 -18.88 -0.24 -7.49
N ARG A 224 -18.52 0.63 -6.55
CA ARG A 224 -18.77 2.09 -6.59
C ARG A 224 -17.50 2.92 -6.36
N HIS A 225 -16.38 2.24 -6.16
CA HIS A 225 -15.09 2.87 -5.93
C HIS A 225 -14.13 2.32 -6.98
N PHE A 226 -13.44 3.20 -7.69
CA PHE A 226 -12.54 2.83 -8.78
C PHE A 226 -11.19 3.52 -8.65
N LYS A 227 -10.13 2.85 -9.10
CA LYS A 227 -8.80 3.44 -9.28
C LYS A 227 -8.47 3.36 -10.77
N LEU A 228 -8.29 4.50 -11.42
CA LEU A 228 -8.09 4.54 -12.86
C LEU A 228 -6.62 4.82 -13.14
N LYS A 229 -5.95 3.88 -13.82
CA LYS A 229 -4.56 4.06 -14.25
C LYS A 229 -4.52 5.06 -15.41
N VAL A 230 -3.55 5.97 -15.36
CA VAL A 230 -3.26 6.92 -16.44
C VAL A 230 -1.78 6.81 -16.83
N GLY A 231 -1.52 6.92 -18.13
CA GLY A 231 -0.28 6.46 -18.77
C GLY A 231 0.69 7.56 -19.17
N GLY A 232 0.39 8.84 -18.90
CA GLY A 232 1.28 9.96 -19.24
C GLY A 232 1.20 10.41 -20.70
N ARG A 233 0.23 9.90 -21.47
CA ARG A 233 -0.04 10.31 -22.86
C ARG A 233 -1.41 10.96 -22.90
N ILE A 234 -1.45 12.29 -22.90
CA ILE A 234 -2.65 13.08 -22.59
C ILE A 234 -3.86 12.70 -23.46
N ASP A 235 -3.69 12.62 -24.78
CA ASP A 235 -4.81 12.29 -25.66
C ASP A 235 -5.31 10.85 -25.46
N ASP A 236 -4.41 9.89 -25.23
CA ASP A 236 -4.78 8.50 -24.93
C ASP A 236 -5.47 8.39 -23.56
N ASP A 237 -4.97 9.10 -22.56
CA ASP A 237 -5.54 9.13 -21.21
C ASP A 237 -6.96 9.72 -21.25
N VAL A 238 -7.16 10.87 -21.92
CA VAL A 238 -8.48 11.50 -22.07
C VAL A 238 -9.44 10.59 -22.84
N ALA A 239 -8.99 9.96 -23.94
CA ALA A 239 -9.82 9.03 -24.71
C ALA A 239 -10.22 7.82 -23.87
N ARG A 240 -9.28 7.22 -23.15
CA ARG A 240 -9.53 6.06 -22.29
C ARG A 240 -10.47 6.42 -21.13
N LEU A 241 -10.22 7.54 -20.45
CA LEU A 241 -11.07 8.02 -19.35
C LEU A 241 -12.49 8.33 -19.84
N THR A 242 -12.66 8.83 -21.06
CA THR A 242 -13.98 9.11 -21.66
C THR A 242 -14.76 7.81 -21.85
N ARG A 243 -14.10 6.76 -22.34
CA ARG A 243 -14.71 5.42 -22.47
C ARG A 243 -15.08 4.82 -21.11
N ILE A 244 -14.22 4.97 -20.10
CA ILE A 244 -14.51 4.53 -18.73
C ILE A 244 -15.72 5.29 -18.17
N ALA A 245 -15.74 6.61 -18.29
CA ALA A 245 -16.83 7.46 -17.82
C ALA A 245 -18.18 7.04 -18.43
N ALA A 246 -18.22 6.73 -19.72
CA ALA A 246 -19.44 6.24 -20.38
C ALA A 246 -19.99 4.93 -19.78
N VAL A 247 -19.15 4.11 -19.15
CA VAL A 247 -19.57 2.91 -18.40
C VAL A 247 -20.00 3.27 -16.98
N LEU A 248 -19.18 4.05 -16.26
CA LEU A 248 -19.43 4.42 -14.87
C LEU A 248 -20.69 5.29 -14.72
N ASP A 249 -20.97 6.16 -15.70
CA ASP A 249 -22.11 7.08 -15.65
C ASP A 249 -23.47 6.36 -15.74
N ARG A 250 -23.49 5.08 -16.14
CA ARG A 250 -24.68 4.23 -16.10
C ARG A 250 -25.01 3.72 -14.70
N ILE A 251 -24.13 3.92 -13.72
CA ILE A 251 -24.41 3.63 -12.33
C ILE A 251 -25.32 4.74 -11.78
N ASP A 252 -26.51 4.39 -11.31
CA ASP A 252 -27.50 5.36 -10.80
C ASP A 252 -27.08 6.04 -9.47
N ALA A 253 -26.10 5.47 -8.77
CA ALA A 253 -25.58 5.98 -7.51
C ALA A 253 -24.24 6.73 -7.67
N PRO A 254 -23.88 7.61 -6.72
CA PRO A 254 -22.55 8.20 -6.69
C PRO A 254 -21.44 7.14 -6.71
N TYR A 255 -20.34 7.46 -7.38
CA TYR A 255 -19.13 6.66 -7.36
C TYR A 255 -17.92 7.54 -6.99
N LEU A 256 -16.86 6.91 -6.52
CA LEU A 256 -15.60 7.57 -6.15
C LEU A 256 -14.46 7.06 -7.03
N VAL A 257 -13.57 7.95 -7.43
CA VAL A 257 -12.40 7.62 -8.26
C VAL A 257 -11.11 8.13 -7.65
N SER A 258 -10.05 7.32 -7.69
CA SER A 258 -8.67 7.85 -7.66
C SER A 258 -8.04 7.73 -9.05
N LEU A 259 -7.17 8.68 -9.40
CA LEU A 259 -6.29 8.55 -10.56
C LEU A 259 -4.93 8.09 -10.08
N ASP A 260 -4.29 7.16 -10.78
CA ASP A 260 -2.94 6.69 -10.46
C ASP A 260 -2.05 6.74 -11.69
N GLY A 261 -1.03 7.59 -11.62
CA GLY A 261 -0.07 7.76 -12.70
C GLY A 261 1.10 6.80 -12.65
N ASN A 262 1.32 6.05 -11.57
CA ASN A 262 2.47 5.15 -11.38
C ASN A 262 3.79 5.67 -11.98
N GLU A 263 4.13 6.93 -11.70
CA GLU A 263 5.35 7.58 -12.17
C GLU A 263 5.45 7.78 -13.70
N GLN A 264 4.34 7.75 -14.44
CA GLN A 264 4.35 7.85 -15.90
C GLN A 264 4.46 9.30 -16.43
N TYR A 265 4.14 10.32 -15.63
CA TYR A 265 4.30 11.71 -16.07
C TYR A 265 5.74 12.17 -15.84
N ALA A 266 6.31 12.82 -16.86
CA ALA A 266 7.67 13.34 -16.82
C ALA A 266 7.85 14.41 -15.72
N ASP A 267 6.83 15.24 -15.54
CA ASP A 267 6.81 16.35 -14.59
C ASP A 267 5.37 16.73 -14.17
N ALA A 268 5.27 17.73 -13.30
CA ALA A 268 3.99 18.25 -12.81
C ALA A 268 3.13 18.90 -13.92
N ALA A 269 3.75 19.45 -14.96
CA ALA A 269 3.03 20.15 -16.03
C ALA A 269 2.20 19.18 -16.87
N GLY A 270 2.71 17.97 -17.14
CA GLY A 270 1.92 16.93 -17.81
C GLY A 270 0.70 16.49 -17.00
N VAL A 271 0.80 16.48 -15.67
CA VAL A 271 -0.34 16.19 -14.79
C VAL A 271 -1.37 17.31 -14.85
N ASP A 272 -0.93 18.56 -14.75
CA ASP A 272 -1.80 19.73 -14.85
C ASP A 272 -2.53 19.78 -16.20
N GLU A 273 -1.85 19.44 -17.29
CA GLU A 273 -2.45 19.35 -18.62
C GLU A 273 -3.57 18.30 -18.68
N LEU A 274 -3.34 17.09 -18.12
CA LEU A 274 -4.37 16.06 -18.04
C LEU A 274 -5.60 16.60 -17.30
N LEU A 275 -5.41 17.17 -16.12
CA LEU A 275 -6.51 17.67 -15.30
C LEU A 275 -7.27 18.80 -15.98
N ALA A 276 -6.57 19.69 -16.69
CA ALA A 276 -7.19 20.75 -17.48
C ALA A 276 -8.04 20.17 -18.62
N ARG A 277 -7.51 19.20 -19.37
CA ARG A 277 -8.24 18.53 -20.46
C ARG A 277 -9.45 17.74 -19.95
N MET A 278 -9.33 17.07 -18.80
CA MET A 278 -10.46 16.41 -18.15
C MET A 278 -11.57 17.39 -17.79
N ARG A 279 -11.21 18.54 -17.20
CA ARG A 279 -12.19 19.59 -16.83
C ARG A 279 -12.88 20.22 -18.03
N GLN A 280 -12.18 20.32 -19.16
CA GLN A 280 -12.71 20.89 -20.40
C GLN A 280 -13.54 19.91 -21.24
N THR A 281 -13.48 18.61 -20.94
CA THR A 281 -14.18 17.57 -21.69
C THR A 281 -15.55 17.28 -21.07
N PRO A 282 -16.70 17.65 -21.70
CA PRO A 282 -18.01 17.53 -21.07
C PRO A 282 -18.39 16.10 -20.68
N ALA A 283 -17.98 15.11 -21.48
CA ALA A 283 -18.20 13.68 -21.20
C ALA A 283 -17.46 13.19 -19.94
N LEU A 284 -16.53 13.98 -19.39
CA LEU A 284 -15.79 13.66 -18.18
C LEU A 284 -16.28 14.43 -16.95
N ALA A 285 -17.34 15.25 -17.05
CA ALA A 285 -17.76 16.14 -15.97
C ALA A 285 -18.08 15.38 -14.66
N ARG A 286 -18.84 14.27 -14.74
CA ARG A 286 -19.17 13.44 -13.56
C ARG A 286 -17.95 12.70 -13.03
N LEU A 287 -17.11 12.16 -13.92
CA LEU A 287 -15.85 11.52 -13.53
C LEU A 287 -14.93 12.51 -12.79
N TRP A 288 -14.73 13.70 -13.36
CA TRP A 288 -13.95 14.77 -12.77
C TRP A 288 -14.44 15.12 -11.36
N ALA A 289 -15.75 15.30 -11.19
CA ALA A 289 -16.36 15.60 -9.88
C ALA A 289 -16.09 14.49 -8.85
N SER A 290 -16.00 13.24 -9.30
CA SER A 290 -15.85 12.03 -8.49
C SER A 290 -14.40 11.72 -8.08
N ILE A 291 -13.40 12.48 -8.56
CA ILE A 291 -11.99 12.26 -8.21
C ILE A 291 -11.73 12.65 -6.75
N ALA A 292 -11.37 11.67 -5.93
CA ALA A 292 -10.95 11.86 -4.54
C ALA A 292 -9.50 12.37 -4.45
N PHE A 293 -8.58 11.78 -5.22
CA PHE A 293 -7.17 12.14 -5.22
C PHE A 293 -6.42 11.61 -6.45
N ILE A 294 -5.19 12.10 -6.62
CA ILE A 294 -4.22 11.67 -7.63
C ILE A 294 -3.04 11.01 -6.91
N GLU A 295 -2.69 9.80 -7.32
CA GLU A 295 -1.65 8.97 -6.73
C GLU A 295 -0.39 8.97 -7.60
N GLN A 296 0.75 9.23 -6.95
CA GLN A 296 2.11 9.18 -7.49
C GLN A 296 2.18 9.47 -9.00
N PRO A 297 1.81 10.68 -9.44
CA PRO A 297 1.71 10.95 -10.87
C PRO A 297 3.10 11.04 -11.54
N ILE A 298 4.10 11.56 -10.81
CA ILE A 298 5.45 11.81 -11.33
C ILE A 298 6.49 10.83 -10.74
N ALA A 299 7.62 10.72 -11.43
CA ALA A 299 8.72 9.82 -11.08
C ALA A 299 9.21 9.96 -9.64
N ARG A 300 9.38 8.83 -8.94
CA ARG A 300 9.74 8.82 -7.50
C ARG A 300 11.08 9.50 -7.23
N LYS A 301 11.96 9.50 -8.23
CA LYS A 301 13.28 10.15 -8.19
C LYS A 301 13.19 11.66 -7.99
N THR A 302 12.14 12.31 -8.48
CA THR A 302 11.96 13.77 -8.43
C THR A 302 10.72 14.19 -7.63
N ALA A 303 9.82 13.25 -7.31
CA ALA A 303 8.54 13.53 -6.68
C ALA A 303 8.65 14.26 -5.32
N LEU A 304 9.67 13.95 -4.51
CA LEU A 304 9.89 14.59 -3.21
C LEU A 304 10.67 15.92 -3.29
N ASP A 305 11.09 16.32 -4.48
CA ASP A 305 11.78 17.59 -4.75
C ASP A 305 10.91 18.56 -5.57
N THR A 306 9.91 18.04 -6.28
CA THR A 306 9.00 18.79 -7.14
C THR A 306 7.84 19.38 -6.35
N ASP A 307 7.59 20.69 -6.47
CA ASP A 307 6.40 21.32 -5.89
C ASP A 307 5.14 20.93 -6.68
N VAL A 308 4.16 20.33 -6.00
CA VAL A 308 2.88 19.89 -6.58
C VAL A 308 1.70 20.74 -6.11
N ARG A 309 1.92 21.89 -5.46
CA ARG A 309 0.83 22.74 -4.93
C ARG A 309 -0.16 23.20 -6.01
N ALA A 310 0.31 23.42 -7.23
CA ALA A 310 -0.55 23.77 -8.36
C ALA A 310 -1.54 22.65 -8.70
N ILE A 311 -1.05 21.41 -8.80
CA ILE A 311 -1.88 20.20 -8.97
C ILE A 311 -2.81 20.03 -7.76
N ALA A 312 -2.26 20.15 -6.55
CA ALA A 312 -2.97 19.95 -5.29
C ALA A 312 -4.11 20.96 -5.07
N ALA A 313 -4.04 22.14 -5.68
CA ALA A 313 -5.12 23.12 -5.69
C ALA A 313 -6.34 22.64 -6.48
N SER A 314 -6.15 21.73 -7.45
CA SER A 314 -7.24 21.12 -8.21
C SER A 314 -7.79 19.86 -7.54
N ARG A 315 -6.90 18.92 -7.16
CA ARG A 315 -7.27 17.67 -6.47
C ARG A 315 -6.13 17.25 -5.54
N PRO A 316 -6.43 16.65 -4.36
CA PRO A 316 -5.39 16.13 -3.47
C PRO A 316 -4.42 15.19 -4.17
N VAL A 317 -3.14 15.28 -3.82
CA VAL A 317 -2.07 14.44 -4.37
C VAL A 317 -1.47 13.60 -3.24
N ILE A 318 -1.30 12.30 -3.49
CA ILE A 318 -0.67 11.37 -2.56
C ILE A 318 0.62 10.78 -3.13
N VAL A 319 1.55 10.45 -2.23
CA VAL A 319 2.73 9.65 -2.58
C VAL A 319 2.47 8.15 -2.36
N ASP A 320 2.97 7.33 -3.27
CA ASP A 320 2.99 5.87 -3.17
C ASP A 320 4.41 5.33 -3.27
N GLU A 321 4.96 5.20 -4.47
CA GLU A 321 6.29 4.63 -4.65
C GLU A 321 7.44 5.51 -4.14
N SER A 322 7.18 6.79 -3.84
CA SER A 322 8.14 7.65 -3.14
C SER A 322 8.24 7.41 -1.63
N ASP A 323 7.34 6.61 -1.03
CA ASP A 323 7.33 6.29 0.40
C ASP A 323 8.33 5.17 0.77
N GLY A 324 9.61 5.37 0.44
CA GLY A 324 10.69 4.43 0.79
C GLY A 324 11.26 4.68 2.19
N GLU A 325 11.55 5.94 2.52
CA GLU A 325 12.15 6.35 3.79
C GLU A 325 11.08 6.70 4.84
N LEU A 326 11.41 6.53 6.13
CA LEU A 326 10.44 6.81 7.19
C LEU A 326 10.02 8.28 7.27
N ASP A 327 10.81 9.22 6.74
CA ASP A 327 10.51 10.66 6.69
C ASP A 327 9.88 11.11 5.36
N ALA A 328 9.62 10.19 4.42
CA ALA A 328 9.14 10.52 3.08
C ALA A 328 7.86 11.37 3.09
N PHE A 329 6.92 11.11 4.01
CA PHE A 329 5.70 11.91 4.11
C PHE A 329 5.95 13.34 4.59
N VAL A 330 6.95 13.55 5.46
CA VAL A 330 7.33 14.89 5.92
C VAL A 330 7.86 15.70 4.74
N ARG A 331 8.78 15.10 3.96
CA ARG A 331 9.31 15.72 2.74
C ARG A 331 8.22 15.98 1.70
N ALA A 332 7.31 15.03 1.50
CA ALA A 332 6.18 15.18 0.58
C ALA A 332 5.26 16.34 1.02
N ARG A 333 4.99 16.47 2.33
CA ARG A 333 4.18 17.58 2.86
C ARG A 333 4.76 18.93 2.46
N ASP A 334 6.08 19.10 2.54
CA ASP A 334 6.77 20.35 2.20
C ASP A 334 6.67 20.69 0.71
N ARG A 335 6.33 19.70 -0.14
CA ARG A 335 6.09 19.86 -1.57
C ARG A 335 4.63 20.00 -1.97
N GLY A 336 3.70 20.01 -1.01
CA GLY A 336 2.27 20.20 -1.27
C GLY A 336 1.44 18.92 -1.38
N TYR A 337 2.04 17.74 -1.12
CA TYR A 337 1.27 16.51 -1.01
C TYR A 337 0.42 16.52 0.26
N SER A 338 -0.83 16.07 0.14
CA SER A 338 -1.80 16.02 1.24
C SER A 338 -2.10 14.60 1.70
N GLY A 339 -1.56 13.58 1.03
CA GLY A 339 -1.70 12.22 1.51
C GLY A 339 -0.56 11.28 1.15
N ILE A 340 -0.69 10.07 1.66
CA ILE A 340 0.26 8.98 1.50
C ILE A 340 -0.47 7.65 1.50
N SER A 341 0.03 6.68 0.76
CA SER A 341 -0.54 5.34 0.76
C SER A 341 -0.12 4.51 1.98
N SER A 342 -1.01 3.61 2.42
CA SER A 342 -0.71 2.50 3.31
C SER A 342 -0.74 1.22 2.50
N LYS A 343 0.34 0.43 2.59
CA LYS A 343 0.44 -0.92 2.05
C LYS A 343 1.15 -1.80 3.05
N THR A 344 0.69 -3.04 3.23
CA THR A 344 1.35 -4.00 4.13
C THR A 344 2.79 -4.27 3.73
N CYS A 345 3.10 -4.23 2.43
CA CYS A 345 4.45 -4.44 1.90
C CYS A 345 5.45 -3.34 2.29
N LYS A 346 4.97 -2.16 2.73
CA LYS A 346 5.82 -1.06 3.23
C LYS A 346 6.04 -1.09 4.74
N GLY A 347 5.20 -1.84 5.46
CA GLY A 347 5.29 -2.05 6.90
C GLY A 347 4.13 -1.45 7.71
N VAL A 348 3.70 -2.22 8.71
CA VAL A 348 2.64 -1.82 9.66
C VAL A 348 3.04 -0.60 10.49
N TYR A 349 4.28 -0.56 10.99
CA TYR A 349 4.76 0.55 11.82
C TYR A 349 4.89 1.86 11.03
N ARG A 350 5.29 1.79 9.75
CA ARG A 350 5.28 2.95 8.85
C ARG A 350 3.88 3.50 8.65
N SER A 351 2.90 2.62 8.48
CA SER A 351 1.50 3.04 8.33
C SER A 351 0.99 3.73 9.62
N LEU A 352 1.32 3.20 10.79
CA LEU A 352 0.99 3.82 12.08
C LEU A 352 1.70 5.17 12.28
N LEU A 353 2.96 5.29 11.88
CA LEU A 353 3.71 6.55 11.87
C LEU A 353 3.03 7.62 11.02
N ASN A 354 2.63 7.26 9.80
CA ASN A 354 1.95 8.19 8.92
C ASN A 354 0.54 8.56 9.42
N ALA A 355 -0.16 7.63 10.08
CA ALA A 355 -1.44 7.93 10.74
C ALA A 355 -1.28 8.92 11.90
N ALA A 356 -0.25 8.74 12.73
CA ALA A 356 0.10 9.66 13.81
C ALA A 356 0.40 11.08 13.27
N ARG A 357 1.14 11.16 12.15
CA ARG A 357 1.41 12.42 11.44
C ARG A 357 0.14 13.07 10.92
N CYS A 358 -0.72 12.33 10.22
CA CYS A 358 -2.01 12.84 9.76
C CYS A 358 -2.82 13.42 10.92
N ALA A 359 -2.95 12.69 12.03
CA ALA A 359 -3.69 13.14 13.20
C ALA A 359 -3.09 14.42 13.80
N ALA A 360 -1.77 14.46 14.00
CA ALA A 360 -1.08 15.61 14.58
C ALA A 360 -1.18 16.87 13.69
N TRP A 361 -0.90 16.74 12.39
CA TRP A 361 -0.97 17.86 11.46
C TRP A 361 -2.39 18.39 11.29
N ASN A 362 -3.38 17.50 11.26
CA ASN A 362 -4.78 17.86 11.18
C ASN A 362 -5.31 18.55 12.44
N ALA A 363 -4.78 18.22 13.62
CA ALA A 363 -5.13 18.88 14.88
C ALA A 363 -4.52 20.29 14.99
N GLN A 364 -3.39 20.53 14.32
CA GLN A 364 -2.70 21.81 14.28
C GLN A 364 -3.18 22.71 13.12
N ALA A 365 -3.87 22.14 12.13
CA ALA A 365 -4.32 22.85 10.95
C ALA A 365 -5.46 23.84 11.29
N PRO A 366 -5.46 25.06 10.71
CA PRO A 366 -6.59 25.97 10.82
C PRO A 366 -7.90 25.35 10.33
N ALA A 367 -9.02 25.82 10.87
CA ALA A 367 -10.33 25.40 10.39
C ALA A 367 -10.47 25.68 8.88
N GLY A 368 -10.92 24.67 8.12
CA GLY A 368 -11.07 24.76 6.66
C GLY A 368 -9.80 24.50 5.85
N ALA A 369 -8.64 24.28 6.48
CA ALA A 369 -7.43 23.87 5.77
C ALA A 369 -7.59 22.46 5.17
N PRO A 370 -6.95 22.17 4.02
CA PRO A 370 -6.90 20.82 3.47
C PRO A 370 -6.41 19.82 4.51
N ARG A 371 -7.10 18.69 4.59
CA ARG A 371 -6.79 17.62 5.54
C ARG A 371 -5.68 16.74 5.01
N PHE A 372 -4.79 16.32 5.89
CA PHE A 372 -3.84 15.25 5.63
C PHE A 372 -4.51 13.89 5.79
N PHE A 373 -4.28 12.97 4.87
CA PHE A 373 -4.97 11.67 4.89
C PHE A 373 -4.08 10.53 4.40
N MET A 374 -4.56 9.30 4.65
CA MET A 374 -3.97 8.09 4.12
C MET A 374 -4.95 7.40 3.17
N SER A 375 -4.44 6.79 2.12
CA SER A 375 -5.22 5.90 1.25
C SER A 375 -4.72 4.47 1.36
N GLY A 376 -5.62 3.50 1.43
CA GLY A 376 -5.25 2.09 1.40
C GLY A 376 -5.01 1.67 -0.04
N GLU A 377 -3.83 1.13 -0.33
CA GLU A 377 -3.45 0.74 -1.69
C GLU A 377 -3.08 -0.74 -1.77
N ASP A 378 -2.98 -1.25 -2.99
CA ASP A 378 -2.74 -2.66 -3.28
C ASP A 378 -1.38 -2.90 -3.92
N LEU A 379 -0.98 -4.17 -3.88
CA LEU A 379 0.04 -4.76 -4.73
C LEU A 379 -0.43 -6.14 -5.21
N THR A 380 -1.68 -6.23 -5.68
CA THR A 380 -2.38 -7.47 -6.05
C THR A 380 -2.39 -8.49 -4.91
N THR A 381 -2.84 -8.05 -3.73
CA THR A 381 -3.00 -8.85 -2.52
C THR A 381 -3.72 -10.15 -2.84
N GLN A 382 -3.22 -11.27 -2.30
CA GLN A 382 -3.70 -12.62 -2.61
C GLN A 382 -4.70 -13.12 -1.56
N ALA A 383 -5.55 -14.08 -1.95
CA ALA A 383 -6.46 -14.76 -1.04
C ALA A 383 -5.71 -15.42 0.14
N GLY A 384 -6.39 -15.50 1.29
CA GLY A 384 -5.81 -16.04 2.53
C GLY A 384 -5.15 -14.97 3.40
N LEU A 385 -3.95 -15.26 3.89
CA LEU A 385 -3.31 -14.47 4.94
C LEU A 385 -3.04 -13.01 4.54
N ALA A 386 -2.65 -12.76 3.28
CA ALA A 386 -2.31 -11.41 2.81
C ALA A 386 -3.52 -10.46 2.89
N VAL A 387 -4.68 -10.87 2.35
CA VAL A 387 -5.90 -10.03 2.39
C VAL A 387 -6.44 -9.83 3.80
N GLN A 388 -6.32 -10.83 4.68
CA GLN A 388 -6.74 -10.69 6.08
C GLN A 388 -5.89 -9.65 6.82
N GLN A 389 -4.56 -9.73 6.68
CA GLN A 389 -3.63 -8.81 7.34
C GLN A 389 -3.75 -7.39 6.79
N ASP A 390 -3.92 -7.27 5.49
CA ASP A 390 -4.11 -5.99 4.84
C ASP A 390 -5.41 -5.30 5.28
N LEU A 391 -6.55 -5.98 5.18
CA LEU A 391 -7.83 -5.40 5.58
C LEU A 391 -7.87 -5.10 7.08
N ALA A 392 -7.19 -5.89 7.91
CA ALA A 392 -7.04 -5.59 9.34
C ALA A 392 -6.32 -4.25 9.57
N LEU A 393 -5.23 -4.00 8.85
CA LEU A 393 -4.49 -2.74 8.93
C LEU A 393 -5.31 -1.56 8.40
N VAL A 394 -5.90 -1.69 7.22
CA VAL A 394 -6.76 -0.67 6.60
C VAL A 394 -7.91 -0.27 7.52
N ASN A 395 -8.57 -1.27 8.12
CA ASN A 395 -9.67 -1.03 9.05
C ASN A 395 -9.21 -0.35 10.34
N LEU A 396 -8.06 -0.77 10.90
CA LEU A 396 -7.49 -0.16 12.09
C LEU A 396 -7.21 1.34 11.88
N LEU A 397 -6.72 1.70 10.68
CA LEU A 397 -6.42 3.07 10.30
C LEU A 397 -7.68 3.90 9.99
N GLY A 398 -8.87 3.27 9.95
CA GLY A 398 -10.13 3.93 9.61
C GLY A 398 -10.25 4.32 8.14
N ILE A 399 -9.53 3.63 7.26
CA ILE A 399 -9.57 3.90 5.83
C ILE A 399 -10.84 3.24 5.27
N ALA A 400 -11.77 4.04 4.77
CA ALA A 400 -13.11 3.58 4.37
C ALA A 400 -13.14 2.83 3.03
N HIS A 401 -12.15 3.04 2.16
CA HIS A 401 -12.02 2.33 0.90
C HIS A 401 -10.56 2.02 0.59
N VAL A 402 -10.33 0.93 -0.13
CA VAL A 402 -8.98 0.42 -0.36
C VAL A 402 -8.85 -0.18 -1.76
N GLU A 403 -7.77 0.12 -2.47
CA GLU A 403 -7.47 -0.59 -3.71
C GLU A 403 -7.42 -2.10 -3.43
N ARG A 404 -8.18 -2.90 -4.17
CA ARG A 404 -8.10 -4.36 -4.09
C ARG A 404 -8.33 -4.91 -5.47
N ASN A 405 -7.31 -5.49 -6.07
CA ASN A 405 -7.37 -6.01 -7.43
C ASN A 405 -7.08 -7.51 -7.50
N GLY A 406 -6.65 -8.12 -6.40
CA GLY A 406 -6.53 -9.58 -6.29
C GLY A 406 -7.81 -10.29 -6.73
N HIS A 407 -8.99 -9.75 -6.38
CA HIS A 407 -10.29 -10.30 -6.79
C HIS A 407 -10.51 -10.32 -8.31
N HIS A 408 -9.80 -9.47 -9.06
CA HIS A 408 -9.94 -9.35 -10.50
C HIS A 408 -8.81 -10.04 -11.26
N TYR A 409 -7.57 -10.04 -10.77
CA TYR A 409 -6.44 -10.64 -11.49
C TYR A 409 -6.09 -12.06 -11.02
N VAL A 410 -6.67 -12.54 -9.92
CA VAL A 410 -6.35 -13.83 -9.32
C VAL A 410 -7.64 -14.62 -9.08
N ASP A 411 -7.61 -15.91 -9.39
CA ASP A 411 -8.69 -16.82 -9.03
C ASP A 411 -8.59 -17.28 -7.56
N GLY A 412 -9.72 -17.44 -6.88
CA GLY A 412 -9.80 -17.90 -5.48
C GLY A 412 -10.04 -16.81 -4.43
N MET A 413 -10.44 -15.60 -4.84
CA MET A 413 -10.93 -14.53 -3.94
C MET A 413 -12.44 -14.37 -3.90
N ALA A 414 -13.17 -14.90 -4.88
CA ALA A 414 -14.60 -14.72 -5.08
C ALA A 414 -15.46 -15.72 -4.29
#